data_AF-A0AAE0KT00-F1
#
_entry.id   AF-A0AAE0KT00-F1
#
_cell.length_a   1.000
_cell.length_b   1.000
_cell.length_c   1.000
_cell.angle_alpha   90.00
_cell.angle_beta   90.00
_cell.angle_gamma   90.00
#
_symmetry.space_group_name_H-M   'P 1'
#
loop_
_entity.id
_entity.type
_entity.pdbx_description
1 polymer ?
#
loop_
_entity_poly.entity_id
_entity_poly.type
_entity_poly.pdbx_seq_one_letter_code
_entity_poly.pdbx_strand_id
1 'polypeptide(L)'
;MYSEVVQGVAYEVEFPFEPYPEQRHYIAKVIQAINEGKNALLESPTGTGKTLCLLCGSLAWRQNQLQRKLEEGVEQKNIHLPKIIYSSRTHSQLAQVVRELKASSYRPRMTILGSRQQMCVDAEVSMLTGTEQNMACRAKTKARACTHFNETEKFYNTNSRIGIDEPVDIEDLRNLQKDMGSCAPCPYYLTKQMAK
;
A
#
# COMPACT_ATOMS: atom_id res chain seq x y z
N MET A 1 -7.62 -15.18 -13.51
CA MET A 1 -7.45 -14.05 -14.45
C MET A 1 -8.61 -14.10 -15.42
N TYR A 2 -9.25 -12.97 -15.68
CA TYR A 2 -10.33 -12.85 -16.66
C TYR A 2 -10.25 -11.50 -17.37
N SER A 3 -10.80 -11.41 -18.59
CA SER A 3 -10.82 -10.17 -19.37
C SER A 3 -12.14 -9.43 -19.15
N GLU A 4 -12.06 -8.16 -18.73
CA GLU A 4 -13.22 -7.28 -18.54
C GLU A 4 -13.18 -6.15 -19.58
N VAL A 5 -14.28 -5.98 -20.33
CA VAL A 5 -14.36 -4.96 -21.38
C VAL A 5 -15.06 -3.73 -20.83
N VAL A 6 -14.33 -2.62 -20.74
CA VAL A 6 -14.86 -1.34 -20.27
C VAL A 6 -14.63 -0.29 -21.35
N GLN A 7 -15.72 0.30 -21.84
CA GLN A 7 -15.69 1.33 -22.89
C GLN A 7 -14.92 0.90 -24.15
N GLY A 8 -15.07 -0.37 -24.54
CA GLY A 8 -14.42 -0.94 -25.73
C GLY A 8 -12.95 -1.32 -25.55
N VAL A 9 -12.39 -1.15 -24.34
CA VAL A 9 -11.01 -1.57 -24.01
C VAL A 9 -11.08 -2.80 -23.10
N ALA A 10 -10.31 -3.84 -23.44
CA ALA A 10 -10.14 -5.02 -22.62
C ALA A 10 -9.11 -4.77 -21.51
N TYR A 11 -9.45 -5.19 -20.29
CA TYR A 11 -8.57 -5.14 -19.12
C TYR A 11 -8.39 -6.55 -18.60
N GLU A 12 -7.14 -7.00 -18.52
CA GLU A 12 -6.82 -8.26 -17.84
C GLU A 12 -6.87 -8.05 -16.32
N VAL A 13 -7.83 -8.71 -15.67
CA VAL A 13 -8.07 -8.63 -14.23
C VAL A 13 -7.67 -9.94 -13.58
N GLU A 14 -6.65 -9.88 -12.73
CA GLU A 14 -6.33 -10.96 -11.82
C GLU A 14 -7.28 -10.90 -10.61
N PHE A 15 -8.18 -11.87 -10.51
CA PHE A 15 -9.05 -12.04 -9.37
C PHE A 15 -8.72 -13.38 -8.69
N PRO A 16 -8.68 -13.48 -7.35
CA PRO A 16 -8.25 -14.69 -6.64
C PRO A 16 -9.14 -15.93 -6.85
N PHE A 17 -10.34 -15.76 -7.39
CA PHE A 17 -11.30 -16.80 -7.72
C PHE A 17 -12.15 -16.36 -8.91
N GLU A 18 -13.10 -17.18 -9.36
CA GLU A 18 -14.03 -16.78 -10.42
C GLU A 18 -15.00 -15.71 -9.88
N PRO A 19 -14.95 -14.46 -10.38
CA PRO A 19 -15.73 -13.37 -9.82
C PRO A 19 -17.22 -13.55 -10.08
N TYR A 20 -18.05 -13.21 -9.09
CA TYR A 20 -19.50 -13.15 -9.29
C TYR A 20 -19.89 -12.03 -10.27
N PRO A 21 -21.05 -12.12 -10.94
CA PRO A 21 -21.53 -11.07 -11.84
C PRO A 21 -21.57 -9.68 -11.19
N GLU A 22 -21.96 -9.56 -9.92
CA GLU A 22 -21.98 -8.25 -9.25
C GLU A 22 -20.57 -7.71 -8.98
N GLN A 23 -19.60 -8.60 -8.73
CA GLN A 23 -18.19 -8.23 -8.55
C GLN A 23 -17.58 -7.72 -9.85
N ARG A 24 -17.85 -8.40 -10.97
CA ARG A 24 -17.47 -7.93 -12.30
C ARG A 24 -18.07 -6.57 -12.61
N HIS A 25 -19.36 -6.39 -12.31
CA HIS A 25 -20.02 -5.10 -12.47
C HIS A 25 -19.36 -4.00 -11.63
N TYR A 26 -19.04 -4.28 -10.37
CA TYR A 26 -18.36 -3.33 -9.49
C TYR A 26 -16.97 -2.95 -10.03
N ILE A 27 -16.18 -3.94 -10.46
CA ILE A 27 -14.85 -3.74 -11.06
C ILE A 27 -14.95 -2.89 -12.34
N ALA A 28 -15.91 -3.20 -13.21
CA ALA A 28 -16.15 -2.42 -14.43
C ALA A 28 -16.48 -0.95 -14.11
N LYS A 29 -17.27 -0.70 -13.05
CA LYS A 29 -17.58 0.66 -12.58
C LYS A 29 -16.39 1.40 -11.98
N VAL A 30 -15.50 0.69 -11.26
CA VAL A 30 -14.22 1.26 -10.79
C VAL A 30 -13.37 1.70 -11.99
N ILE A 31 -13.15 0.81 -12.95
CA ILE A 31 -12.34 1.09 -14.15
C ILE A 31 -12.94 2.23 -14.97
N GLN A 32 -14.26 2.22 -15.17
CA GLN A 32 -14.99 3.27 -15.88
C GLN A 32 -14.75 4.65 -15.23
N ALA A 33 -14.89 4.73 -13.90
CA ALA A 33 -14.70 5.99 -13.17
C ALA A 33 -13.27 6.54 -13.31
N ILE A 34 -12.28 5.64 -13.25
CA ILE A 34 -10.86 6.00 -13.43
C ILE A 34 -10.61 6.51 -14.85
N ASN A 35 -11.13 5.83 -15.89
CA ASN A 35 -11.00 6.25 -17.28
C ASN A 35 -11.62 7.62 -17.54
N GLU A 36 -12.78 7.89 -16.93
CA GLU A 36 -13.48 9.16 -17.10
C GLU A 36 -12.90 10.30 -16.24
N GLY A 37 -11.95 10.00 -15.35
CA GLY A 37 -11.40 10.98 -14.41
C GLY A 37 -12.46 11.54 -13.45
N LYS A 38 -13.45 10.72 -13.07
CA LYS A 38 -14.59 11.14 -12.24
C LYS A 38 -14.56 10.53 -10.85
N ASN A 39 -15.23 11.20 -9.93
CA ASN A 39 -15.58 10.62 -8.64
C ASN A 39 -16.71 9.60 -8.83
N ALA A 40 -16.64 8.47 -8.11
CA ALA A 40 -17.67 7.45 -8.11
C ALA A 40 -18.13 7.12 -6.68
N LEU A 41 -19.44 7.04 -6.50
CA LEU A 41 -20.06 6.50 -5.30
C LEU A 41 -20.55 5.08 -5.64
N LEU A 42 -19.83 4.07 -5.15
CA LEU A 42 -20.11 2.67 -5.45
C LEU A 42 -20.68 1.97 -4.22
N GLU A 43 -21.90 1.47 -4.34
CA GLU A 43 -22.58 0.72 -3.29
C GLU A 43 -22.67 -0.77 -3.65
N SER A 44 -22.62 -1.61 -2.61
CA SER A 44 -22.92 -3.04 -2.69
C SER A 44 -23.24 -3.56 -1.28
N PRO A 45 -23.87 -4.74 -1.11
CA PRO A 45 -24.08 -5.32 0.20
C PRO A 45 -22.76 -5.69 0.92
N THR A 46 -22.78 -5.77 2.25
CA THR A 46 -21.64 -6.29 3.01
C THR A 46 -21.35 -7.75 2.66
N GLY A 47 -20.09 -8.16 2.70
CA GLY A 47 -19.68 -9.54 2.38
C GLY A 47 -19.53 -9.86 0.89
N THR A 48 -19.79 -8.90 -0.01
CA THR A 48 -19.69 -9.10 -1.47
C THR A 48 -18.27 -8.91 -2.04
N GLY A 49 -17.27 -8.73 -1.18
CA GLY A 49 -15.88 -8.56 -1.63
C GLY A 49 -15.56 -7.17 -2.21
N LYS A 50 -16.22 -6.11 -1.73
CA LYS A 50 -15.95 -4.70 -2.10
C LYS A 50 -14.46 -4.35 -2.15
N THR A 51 -13.75 -4.73 -1.09
CA THR A 51 -12.33 -4.45 -0.91
C THR A 51 -11.52 -5.06 -2.04
N LEU A 52 -11.72 -6.34 -2.29
CA LEU A 52 -11.07 -7.09 -3.36
C LEU A 52 -11.44 -6.54 -4.75
N CYS A 53 -12.72 -6.22 -4.99
CA CYS A 53 -13.16 -5.60 -6.25
C CYS A 53 -12.46 -4.25 -6.50
N LEU A 54 -12.40 -3.40 -5.48
CA LEU A 54 -11.75 -2.09 -5.57
C LEU A 54 -10.23 -2.23 -5.81
N LEU A 55 -9.59 -3.15 -5.08
CA LEU A 55 -8.17 -3.44 -5.19
C LEU A 55 -7.81 -3.99 -6.57
N CYS A 56 -8.45 -5.08 -7.00
CA CYS A 56 -8.21 -5.74 -8.27
C CYS A 56 -8.52 -4.82 -9.45
N GLY A 57 -9.66 -4.10 -9.43
CA GLY A 57 -10.02 -3.19 -10.52
C GLY A 57 -9.02 -2.03 -10.70
N SER A 58 -8.58 -1.44 -9.58
CA SER A 58 -7.61 -0.33 -9.61
C SER A 58 -6.22 -0.79 -10.06
N LEU A 59 -5.77 -1.97 -9.61
CA LEU A 59 -4.48 -2.54 -9.96
C LEU A 59 -4.44 -3.06 -11.40
N ALA A 60 -5.50 -3.74 -11.85
CA ALA A 60 -5.67 -4.17 -13.23
C ALA A 60 -5.61 -2.98 -14.18
N TRP A 61 -6.35 -1.90 -13.89
CA TRP A 61 -6.27 -0.67 -14.68
C TRP A 61 -4.83 -0.15 -14.76
N ARG A 62 -4.16 -0.03 -13.61
CA ARG A 62 -2.78 0.50 -13.56
C ARG A 62 -1.79 -0.38 -14.32
N GLN A 63 -1.91 -1.71 -14.27
CA GLN A 63 -1.07 -2.65 -15.02
C GLN A 63 -1.33 -2.56 -16.53
N ASN A 64 -2.59 -2.49 -16.95
CA ASN A 64 -2.95 -2.32 -18.36
C ASN A 64 -2.40 -0.99 -18.92
N GLN A 65 -2.43 0.09 -18.12
CA GLN A 65 -1.81 1.36 -18.52
C GLN A 65 -0.29 1.29 -18.64
N LEU A 66 0.37 0.51 -17.78
CA LEU A 66 1.81 0.26 -17.90
C LEU A 66 2.12 -0.48 -19.20
N GLN A 67 1.40 -1.59 -19.44
CA GLN A 67 1.61 -2.45 -20.60
C GLN A 67 1.39 -1.69 -21.89
N ARG A 68 0.30 -0.93 -22.02
CA ARG A 68 0.02 -0.12 -23.21
C ARG A 68 1.13 0.89 -23.51
N LYS A 69 1.64 1.60 -22.49
CA LYS A 69 2.73 2.55 -22.68
C LYS A 69 4.04 1.87 -23.11
N LEU A 70 4.30 0.65 -22.62
CA LEU A 70 5.45 -0.15 -23.07
C LEU A 70 5.28 -0.59 -24.53
N GLU A 71 4.07 -1.00 -24.94
CA GLU A 71 3.73 -1.37 -26.32
C GLU A 71 3.82 -0.17 -27.27
N GLU A 72 3.52 1.04 -26.79
CA GLU A 72 3.74 2.32 -27.50
C GLU A 72 5.24 2.71 -27.60
N GLY A 73 6.15 1.90 -27.06
CA GLY A 73 7.60 2.11 -27.12
C GLY A 73 8.13 3.10 -26.09
N VAL A 74 7.33 3.49 -25.08
CA VAL A 74 7.80 4.36 -23.99
C VAL A 74 8.71 3.56 -23.06
N GLU A 75 9.95 3.99 -22.90
CA GLU A 75 10.88 3.37 -21.94
C GLU A 75 10.26 3.38 -20.53
N GLN A 76 10.36 2.25 -19.81
CA GLN A 76 9.74 2.08 -18.49
C GLN A 76 10.06 3.20 -17.48
N LYS A 77 11.29 3.74 -17.53
CA LYS A 77 11.74 4.85 -16.68
C LYS A 77 10.98 6.17 -16.92
N ASN A 78 10.38 6.34 -18.10
CA ASN A 78 9.60 7.53 -18.50
C ASN A 78 8.09 7.33 -18.29
N ILE A 79 7.67 6.15 -17.82
CA ILE A 79 6.26 5.85 -17.59
C ILE A 79 5.85 6.37 -16.21
N HIS A 80 5.06 7.45 -16.22
CA HIS A 80 4.37 7.93 -15.03
C HIS A 80 2.94 7.39 -14.97
N LEU A 81 2.63 6.71 -13.86
CA LEU A 81 1.31 6.15 -13.57
C LEU A 81 0.75 6.73 -12.27
N PRO A 82 -0.56 7.05 -12.19
CA PRO A 82 -1.18 7.63 -11.01
C PRO A 82 -1.00 6.78 -9.76
N LYS A 83 -0.47 7.36 -8.67
CA LYS A 83 -0.29 6.69 -7.37
C LYS A 83 -1.67 6.37 -6.76
N ILE A 84 -1.90 5.11 -6.42
CA ILE A 84 -3.14 4.67 -5.74
C ILE A 84 -2.98 4.95 -4.25
N ILE A 85 -3.92 5.70 -3.68
CA ILE A 85 -3.99 5.96 -2.23
C ILE A 85 -5.22 5.24 -1.70
N TYR A 86 -5.01 4.25 -0.84
CA TYR A 86 -6.09 3.53 -0.17
C TYR A 86 -6.26 4.08 1.25
N SER A 87 -7.43 4.65 1.53
CA SER A 87 -7.78 5.16 2.85
C SER A 87 -8.86 4.32 3.50
N SER A 88 -8.68 3.96 4.77
CA SER A 88 -9.70 3.29 5.56
C SER A 88 -9.83 3.93 6.94
N ARG A 89 -10.96 3.72 7.62
CA ARG A 89 -11.24 4.32 8.94
C ARG A 89 -10.37 3.73 10.05
N THR A 90 -10.06 2.44 10.00
CA THR A 90 -9.30 1.76 11.05
C THR A 90 -8.12 0.97 10.48
N HIS A 91 -7.12 0.71 11.33
CA HIS A 91 -5.97 -0.11 10.97
C HIS A 91 -6.31 -1.57 10.77
N SER A 92 -7.33 -2.10 11.47
CA SER A 92 -7.83 -3.45 11.25
C SER A 92 -8.40 -3.63 9.84
N GLN A 93 -9.08 -2.61 9.30
CA GLN A 93 -9.54 -2.62 7.91
C GLN A 93 -8.36 -2.57 6.94
N LEU A 94 -7.34 -1.74 7.19
CA LEU A 94 -6.14 -1.71 6.34
C LEU A 94 -5.37 -3.05 6.40
N ALA A 95 -5.27 -3.68 7.56
CA ALA A 95 -4.67 -5.00 7.69
C ALA A 95 -5.43 -6.05 6.88
N GLN A 96 -6.77 -5.96 6.81
CA GLN A 96 -7.55 -6.79 5.92
C GLN A 96 -7.22 -6.54 4.44
N VAL A 97 -7.12 -5.27 4.01
CA VAL A 97 -6.74 -4.91 2.64
C VAL A 97 -5.36 -5.49 2.28
N VAL A 98 -4.38 -5.37 3.17
CA VAL A 98 -3.03 -5.92 2.94
C VAL A 98 -3.08 -7.45 2.86
N ARG A 99 -3.87 -8.13 3.70
CA ARG A 99 -4.06 -9.60 3.58
C ARG A 99 -4.69 -10.00 2.25
N GLU A 100 -5.70 -9.26 1.79
CA GLU A 100 -6.31 -9.49 0.47
C GLU A 100 -5.29 -9.25 -0.66
N LEU A 101 -4.44 -8.23 -0.54
CA LEU A 101 -3.35 -7.97 -1.50
C LEU A 101 -2.30 -9.09 -1.49
N LYS A 102 -1.87 -9.58 -0.32
CA LYS A 102 -0.95 -10.73 -0.17
C LYS A 102 -1.52 -12.00 -0.83
N ALA A 103 -2.83 -12.23 -0.67
CA ALA A 103 -3.53 -13.37 -1.26
C ALA A 103 -3.77 -13.24 -2.78
N SER A 104 -3.68 -12.03 -3.34
CA SER A 104 -3.74 -11.80 -4.78
C SER A 104 -2.40 -12.05 -5.46
N SER A 105 -2.40 -12.14 -6.79
CA SER A 105 -1.17 -12.21 -7.60
C SER A 105 -0.55 -10.83 -7.88
N TYR A 106 -1.23 -9.73 -7.54
CA TYR A 106 -0.66 -8.40 -7.72
C TYR A 106 0.51 -8.15 -6.75
N ARG A 107 1.58 -7.54 -7.27
CA ARG A 107 2.75 -7.10 -6.50
C ARG A 107 3.10 -5.64 -6.79
N PRO A 108 2.21 -4.68 -6.43
CA PRO A 108 2.54 -3.26 -6.57
C PRO A 108 3.55 -2.86 -5.50
N ARG A 109 4.44 -1.92 -5.82
CA ARG A 109 5.22 -1.20 -4.80
C ARG A 109 4.24 -0.46 -3.88
N MET A 110 4.19 -0.85 -2.61
CA MET A 110 3.27 -0.31 -1.62
C MET A 110 3.96 0.02 -0.29
N THR A 111 3.34 0.91 0.48
CA THR A 111 3.67 1.14 1.89
C THR A 111 2.41 1.53 2.65
N ILE A 112 2.41 1.32 3.96
CA ILE A 112 1.31 1.71 4.85
C ILE A 112 1.76 2.89 5.71
N LEU A 113 0.95 3.94 5.79
CA LEU A 113 1.21 5.08 6.65
C LEU A 113 0.43 4.93 7.95
N GLY A 114 1.06 5.23 9.07
CA GLY A 114 0.46 5.14 10.39
C GLY A 114 0.96 6.21 11.35
N SER A 115 0.34 6.27 12.52
CA SER A 115 0.76 7.18 13.58
C SER A 115 2.00 6.64 14.29
N ARG A 116 2.72 7.53 15.01
CA ARG A 116 3.80 7.09 15.90
C ARG A 116 3.28 6.13 16.96
N GLN A 117 2.05 6.31 17.43
CA GLN A 117 1.46 5.47 18.47
C GLN A 117 1.37 3.99 18.06
N GLN A 118 1.24 3.72 16.76
CA GLN A 118 1.18 2.36 16.25
C GLN A 118 2.54 1.82 15.82
N MET A 119 3.45 2.70 15.37
CA MET A 119 4.70 2.30 14.73
C MET A 119 5.94 2.51 15.59
N CYS A 120 5.83 3.19 16.74
CA CYS A 120 6.98 3.47 17.60
C CYS A 120 7.47 2.20 18.30
N VAL A 121 8.77 1.98 18.19
CA VAL A 121 9.49 0.82 18.74
C VAL A 121 10.50 1.20 19.83
N ASP A 122 10.74 2.51 20.02
CA ASP A 122 11.59 3.03 21.10
C ASP A 122 10.90 2.82 22.45
N ALA A 123 11.62 2.23 23.41
CA ALA A 123 11.06 1.79 24.69
C ALA A 123 10.40 2.94 25.46
N GLU A 124 11.00 4.14 25.50
CA GLU A 124 10.47 5.27 26.26
C GLU A 124 9.38 6.01 25.47
N VAL A 125 9.62 6.27 24.19
CA VAL A 125 8.69 7.06 23.36
C VAL A 125 7.41 6.27 23.03
N SER A 126 7.46 4.94 23.01
CA SER A 126 6.26 4.11 22.79
C SER A 126 5.28 4.13 23.97
N MET A 127 5.73 4.44 25.19
CA MET A 127 4.87 4.60 26.37
C MET A 127 4.08 5.91 26.36
N LEU A 128 4.57 6.92 25.63
CA LEU A 128 3.92 8.22 25.51
C LEU A 128 2.81 8.16 24.45
N THR A 129 1.85 9.08 24.52
CA THR A 129 0.77 9.18 23.52
C THR A 129 0.57 10.62 23.03
N GLY A 130 -0.15 10.76 21.91
CA GLY A 130 -0.57 12.07 21.39
C GLY A 130 0.57 13.07 21.16
N THR A 131 0.39 14.29 21.65
CA THR A 131 1.34 15.40 21.47
C THR A 131 2.67 15.13 22.18
N GLU A 132 2.64 14.54 23.36
CA GLU A 132 3.83 14.25 24.15
C GLU A 132 4.75 13.27 23.41
N GLN A 133 4.19 12.18 22.89
CA GLN A 133 4.94 11.24 22.05
C GLN A 133 5.55 11.92 20.83
N ASN A 134 4.79 12.79 20.16
CA ASN A 134 5.28 13.50 18.98
C ASN A 134 6.46 14.42 19.32
N MET A 135 6.39 15.13 20.45
CA MET A 135 7.47 16.01 20.90
C MET A 135 8.72 15.21 21.31
N ALA A 136 8.56 14.17 22.11
CA ALA A 136 9.67 13.31 22.54
C ALA A 136 10.37 12.64 21.35
N CYS A 137 9.61 12.11 20.39
CA CYS A 137 10.15 11.54 19.15
C CYS A 137 10.95 12.58 18.35
N ARG A 138 10.41 13.79 18.18
CA ARG A 138 11.11 14.89 17.48
C ARG A 138 12.39 15.31 18.20
N ALA A 139 12.36 15.39 19.52
CA ALA A 139 13.53 15.72 20.33
C ALA A 139 14.64 14.65 20.16
N LYS A 140 14.31 13.37 20.32
CA LYS A 140 15.28 12.27 20.13
C LYS A 140 15.84 12.20 18.72
N THR A 141 15.00 12.35 17.69
CA THR A 141 15.46 12.32 16.29
C THR A 141 16.35 13.51 15.94
N LYS A 142 16.03 14.72 16.43
CA LYS A 142 16.88 15.90 16.26
C LYS A 142 18.23 15.74 16.96
N ALA A 143 18.23 15.15 18.15
CA ALA A 143 19.45 14.87 18.92
C ALA A 143 20.21 13.61 18.44
N ARG A 144 19.74 12.92 17.38
CA ARG A 144 20.29 11.63 16.92
C ARG A 144 20.33 10.55 18.01
N ALA A 145 19.46 10.65 19.03
CA ALA A 145 19.42 9.75 20.18
C ALA A 145 18.53 8.50 19.94
N CYS A 146 17.71 8.48 18.89
CA CYS A 146 16.91 7.31 18.54
C CYS A 146 17.70 6.39 17.61
N THR A 147 18.15 5.23 18.12
CA THR A 147 18.91 4.22 17.36
C THR A 147 18.15 3.77 16.11
N HIS A 148 16.88 3.43 16.25
CA HIS A 148 16.04 2.96 15.15
C HIS A 148 15.91 3.99 14.01
N PHE A 149 15.78 5.27 14.34
CA PHE A 149 15.72 6.34 13.34
C PHE A 149 17.03 6.47 12.58
N ASN A 150 18.15 6.36 13.29
CA ASN A 150 19.48 6.48 12.69
C ASN A 150 19.77 5.31 11.71
N GLU A 151 19.24 4.12 11.97
CA GLU A 151 19.39 2.96 11.08
C GLU A 151 18.43 2.96 9.88
N THR A 152 17.38 3.80 9.87
CA THR A 152 16.35 3.79 8.82
C THR A 152 16.92 3.98 7.42
N GLU A 153 17.80 4.96 7.22
CA GLU A 153 18.33 5.28 5.89
C GLU A 153 19.22 4.14 5.35
N LYS A 154 20.12 3.65 6.18
CA LYS A 154 21.00 2.51 5.87
C LYS A 154 20.17 1.28 5.52
N PHE A 155 19.17 0.96 6.34
CA PHE A 155 18.28 -0.17 6.09
C PHE A 155 17.55 -0.04 4.75
N TYR A 156 16.96 1.13 4.45
CA TYR A 156 16.23 1.33 3.20
C TYR A 156 17.13 1.18 1.97
N ASN A 157 18.36 1.67 2.03
CA ASN A 157 19.31 1.55 0.92
C ASN A 157 19.73 0.10 0.67
N THR A 158 19.91 -0.70 1.72
CA THR A 158 20.20 -2.14 1.61
C THR A 158 18.98 -2.97 1.23
N ASN A 159 17.77 -2.53 1.61
CA ASN A 159 16.51 -3.26 1.44
C ASN A 159 15.53 -2.48 0.56
N SER A 160 16.00 -1.94 -0.57
CA SER A 160 15.22 -1.05 -1.44
C SER A 160 13.98 -1.71 -2.07
N ARG A 161 13.89 -3.05 -2.02
CA ARG A 161 12.75 -3.84 -2.50
C ARG A 161 11.66 -4.07 -1.46
N ILE A 162 11.82 -3.57 -0.23
CA ILE A 162 10.77 -3.69 0.79
C ILE A 162 9.45 -3.07 0.30
N GLY A 163 8.36 -3.81 0.48
CA GLY A 163 7.04 -3.41 -0.04
C GLY A 163 6.87 -3.53 -1.56
N ILE A 164 7.87 -4.06 -2.28
CA ILE A 164 7.75 -4.45 -3.70
C ILE A 164 7.54 -5.96 -3.81
N ASP A 165 8.45 -6.73 -3.21
CA ASP A 165 8.44 -8.20 -3.33
C ASP A 165 7.27 -8.82 -2.57
N GLU A 166 7.00 -8.30 -1.38
CA GLU A 166 5.88 -8.72 -0.54
C GLU A 166 5.17 -7.47 -0.01
N PRO A 167 3.82 -7.41 -0.07
CA PRO A 167 3.06 -6.36 0.60
C PRO A 167 3.37 -6.35 2.10
N VAL A 168 3.56 -5.16 2.67
CA VAL A 168 3.89 -5.01 4.10
C VAL A 168 2.76 -4.34 4.86
N ASP A 169 2.40 -4.89 6.01
CA ASP A 169 1.53 -4.21 6.98
C ASP A 169 2.34 -3.57 8.13
N ILE A 170 1.64 -2.97 9.09
CA ILE A 170 2.26 -2.29 10.24
C ILE A 170 2.98 -3.30 11.13
N GLU A 171 2.41 -4.49 11.32
CA GLU A 171 2.96 -5.50 12.23
C GLU A 171 4.20 -6.16 11.63
N ASP A 172 4.21 -6.42 10.32
CA ASP A 172 5.40 -6.87 9.59
C ASP A 172 6.58 -5.91 9.84
N LEU A 173 6.34 -4.60 9.74
CA LEU A 173 7.38 -3.58 9.95
C LEU A 173 7.81 -3.46 11.41
N ARG A 174 6.91 -3.68 12.37
CA ARG A 174 7.27 -3.71 13.80
C ARG A 174 8.06 -4.97 14.16
N ASN A 175 7.72 -6.10 13.54
CA ASN A 175 8.38 -7.38 13.79
C ASN A 175 9.85 -7.38 13.34
N LEU A 176 10.24 -6.49 12.42
CA LEU A 176 11.66 -6.22 12.11
C LEU A 176 12.51 -5.93 13.37
N GLN A 177 11.92 -5.33 14.42
CA GLN A 177 12.61 -5.13 15.70
C GLN A 177 12.91 -6.45 16.41
N LYS A 178 12.04 -7.45 16.30
CA LYS A 178 12.27 -8.76 16.91
C LYS A 178 13.43 -9.49 16.23
N ASP A 179 13.53 -9.34 14.90
CA ASP A 179 14.53 -10.03 14.09
C ASP A 179 15.91 -9.37 14.15
N MET A 180 15.96 -8.03 14.20
CA MET A 180 17.21 -7.25 14.09
C MET A 180 17.59 -6.45 15.36
N GLY A 181 16.72 -6.41 16.38
CA GLY A 181 16.98 -5.69 17.62
C GLY A 181 17.25 -4.19 17.41
N SER A 182 18.35 -3.70 17.98
CA SER A 182 18.77 -2.29 17.88
C SER A 182 19.20 -1.85 16.47
N CYS A 183 19.52 -2.80 15.58
CA CYS A 183 19.83 -2.54 14.17
C CYS A 183 18.57 -2.36 13.31
N ALA A 184 17.37 -2.60 13.88
CA ALA A 184 16.13 -2.47 13.14
C ALA A 184 15.80 -0.99 12.83
N PRO A 185 15.29 -0.70 11.62
CA PRO A 185 14.89 0.65 11.25
C PRO A 185 13.66 1.10 12.05
N CYS A 186 13.48 2.41 12.19
CA CYS A 186 12.23 2.96 12.73
C CYS A 186 11.08 2.76 11.72
N PRO A 187 10.02 1.99 12.06
CA PRO A 187 8.93 1.71 11.12
C PRO A 187 8.21 2.98 10.63
N TYR A 188 8.05 3.96 11.51
CA TYR A 188 7.40 5.24 11.18
C TYR A 188 8.16 6.05 10.12
N TYR A 189 9.49 6.13 10.21
CA TYR A 189 10.28 6.88 9.24
C TYR A 189 10.57 6.06 7.99
N LEU A 190 10.67 4.74 8.12
CA LEU A 190 10.83 3.82 6.99
C LEU A 190 9.64 3.92 6.03
N THR A 191 8.41 3.84 6.53
CA THR A 191 7.19 3.95 5.69
C THR A 191 7.12 5.30 4.97
N LYS A 192 7.55 6.38 5.61
CA LYS A 192 7.67 7.71 4.96
C LYS A 192 8.72 7.74 3.86
N GLN A 193 9.82 7.02 4.01
CA GLN A 193 10.85 6.93 2.97
C GLN A 193 10.37 6.08 1.80
N MET A 194 9.68 4.97 2.08
CA MET A 194 9.06 4.11 1.06
C MET A 194 7.98 4.84 0.24
N ALA A 195 7.24 5.77 0.88
CA ALA A 195 6.14 6.52 0.28
C ALA A 195 6.58 7.60 -0.73
N LYS A 196 7.84 8.02 -0.66
CA LYS A 196 8.45 8.95 -1.62
C LYS A 196 8.57 8.25 -2.97
#